data_AF-A0A481SYM7-F1
#
_entry.id   AF-A0A481SYM7-F1
#
_cell.length_a   1.000
_cell.length_b   1.000
_cell.length_c   1.000
_cell.angle_alpha   90.00
_cell.angle_beta   90.00
_cell.angle_gamma   90.00
#
_symmetry.space_group_name_H-M   'P 1'
#
loop_
_entity.id
_entity.type
_entity.pdbx_description
1 polymer ?
#
loop_
_entity_poly.entity_id
_entity_poly.type
_entity_poly.pdbx_seq_one_letter_code
_entity_poly.pdbx_strand_id
1 'polypeptide(L)'
;AWKGETDEDEEYIWCIEQTLVFPNGQPLNMILDDGGDLTNLVHTKYPEYLPGIKGLSEETTTGVHNLYKMMKAGKLKVPAFNVNDSVTKSKFDNLYGCRESLTDGIKRATDIMLAGKTCVVAGYGDVGKGSAQSLRAFGGRVIITEIDPINALQATMEGYEVTTMEEAAEKGQIFVTTTGCKDIITGAHFQKMRNDSIVCNIGHFDCEIDVSWLEANCKKVNIKPQVDRYELPNGNHIILLAEGRLVNLGCAMGH
;
A
#
# COMPACT_ATOMS: atom_id res chain seq x y z
N ALA A 1 5.24 -4.73 18.14
CA ALA A 1 5.08 -5.59 16.96
C ALA A 1 4.28 -6.82 17.32
N TRP A 2 2.97 -6.66 17.32
CA TRP A 2 1.98 -7.73 17.25
C TRP A 2 0.90 -7.35 16.24
N LYS A 3 0.20 -8.33 15.67
CA LYS A 3 -0.85 -8.07 14.67
C LYS A 3 -2.06 -7.42 15.33
N GLY A 4 -2.47 -6.26 14.80
CA GLY A 4 -3.62 -5.51 15.31
C GLY A 4 -3.30 -4.58 16.47
N GLU A 5 -2.03 -4.17 16.62
CA GLU A 5 -1.66 -3.04 17.50
C GLU A 5 -2.35 -1.74 17.05
N THR A 6 -2.64 -0.85 18.00
CA THR A 6 -3.32 0.43 17.74
C THR A 6 -2.41 1.44 17.00
N ASP A 7 -3.05 2.35 16.24
CA ASP A 7 -2.41 3.31 15.35
C ASP A 7 -1.54 4.39 16.03
N GLU A 8 -0.91 5.18 15.15
CA GLU A 8 0.07 6.29 15.24
C GLU A 8 0.28 7.07 16.55
N ASP A 9 -0.60 7.01 17.55
CA ASP A 9 -0.44 7.77 18.80
C ASP A 9 -0.28 6.89 20.06
N GLU A 10 -0.38 5.55 19.94
CA GLU A 10 -0.20 4.65 21.09
C GLU A 10 0.78 3.49 20.81
N GLU A 11 0.32 2.32 20.38
CA GLU A 11 1.13 1.11 20.42
C GLU A 11 2.18 1.04 19.30
N TYR A 12 1.82 1.46 18.08
CA TYR A 12 2.71 1.46 16.93
C TYR A 12 3.95 2.35 17.15
N ILE A 13 3.74 3.64 17.46
CA ILE A 13 4.86 4.56 17.73
C ILE A 13 5.61 4.17 19.00
N TRP A 14 4.92 3.68 20.04
CA TRP A 14 5.60 3.15 21.22
C TRP A 14 6.57 2.02 20.86
N CYS A 15 6.19 1.12 19.96
CA CYS A 15 7.06 0.05 19.48
C CYS A 15 8.28 0.59 18.74
N ILE A 16 8.13 1.61 17.88
CA ILE A 16 9.27 2.28 17.22
C ILE A 16 10.19 2.91 18.27
N GLU A 17 9.64 3.60 19.27
CA GLU A 17 10.40 4.23 20.35
C GLU A 17 11.19 3.21 21.18
N GLN A 18 10.69 1.99 21.37
CA GLN A 18 11.43 0.92 22.05
C GLN A 18 12.70 0.47 21.30
N THR A 19 12.87 0.85 20.03
CA THR A 19 14.07 0.52 19.23
C THR A 19 15.19 1.56 19.36
N LEU A 20 14.93 2.72 19.98
CA LEU A 20 15.87 3.83 20.02
C LEU A 20 17.05 3.60 20.96
N VAL A 21 16.83 2.90 22.08
CA VAL A 21 17.84 2.65 23.11
C VAL A 21 17.81 1.18 23.51
N PHE A 22 18.97 0.52 23.42
CA PHE A 22 19.10 -0.89 23.76
C PHE A 22 19.15 -1.13 25.27
N PRO A 23 18.94 -2.37 25.76
CA PRO A 23 18.94 -2.70 27.20
C PRO A 23 20.23 -2.34 27.96
N ASN A 24 21.34 -2.15 27.25
CA ASN A 24 22.62 -1.70 27.81
C ASN A 24 22.76 -0.17 27.92
N GLY A 25 21.69 0.58 27.61
CA GLY A 25 21.65 2.05 27.65
C GLY A 25 22.30 2.74 26.45
N GLN A 26 22.78 1.99 25.45
CA GLN A 26 23.36 2.59 24.24
C GLN A 26 22.26 2.92 23.22
N PRO A 27 22.29 4.11 22.60
CA PRO A 27 21.37 4.44 21.53
C PRO A 27 21.69 3.65 20.26
N LEU A 28 20.73 3.60 19.34
CA LEU A 28 20.93 3.05 18.00
C LEU A 28 22.10 3.74 17.28
N ASN A 29 22.84 2.96 16.49
CA ASN A 29 23.97 3.44 15.68
C ASN A 29 23.81 3.16 14.18
N MET A 30 22.72 2.49 13.80
CA MET A 30 22.31 2.15 12.44
C MET A 30 20.78 2.12 12.42
N ILE A 31 20.19 2.48 11.28
CA ILE A 31 18.75 2.30 11.03
C ILE A 31 18.58 1.32 9.87
N LEU A 32 17.72 0.33 10.03
CA LEU A 32 17.20 -0.49 8.95
C LEU A 32 15.71 -0.19 8.89
N ASP A 33 15.25 0.40 7.79
CA ASP A 33 13.93 1.00 7.68
C ASP A 33 13.15 0.46 6.47
N ASP A 34 11.85 0.41 6.64
CA ASP A 34 10.86 0.03 5.64
C ASP A 34 9.72 1.04 5.75
N GLY A 35 9.72 2.03 4.85
CA GLY A 35 8.74 3.12 4.83
C GLY A 35 9.26 4.44 5.33
N GLY A 36 10.29 4.42 6.17
CA GLY A 36 11.00 5.60 6.65
C GLY A 36 10.48 6.15 7.96
N ASP A 37 9.63 5.43 8.69
CA ASP A 37 8.99 5.93 9.92
C ASP A 37 9.98 6.09 11.06
N LEU A 38 10.87 5.13 11.28
CA LEU A 38 11.94 5.27 12.28
C LEU A 38 12.88 6.41 11.89
N THR A 39 13.23 6.52 10.61
CA THR A 39 14.06 7.61 10.08
C THR A 39 13.41 8.97 10.33
N ASN A 40 12.12 9.11 10.03
CA ASN A 40 11.35 10.34 10.24
C ASN A 40 11.29 10.69 11.73
N LEU A 41 10.97 9.71 12.58
CA LEU A 41 10.87 9.89 14.03
C LEU A 41 12.20 10.39 14.62
N VAL A 42 13.32 9.76 14.24
CA VAL A 42 14.66 10.17 14.71
C VAL A 42 15.03 11.57 14.17
N HIS A 43 14.73 11.89 12.91
CA HIS A 43 15.08 13.20 12.35
C HIS A 43 14.24 14.36 12.91
N THR A 44 13.05 14.08 13.45
CA THR A 44 12.11 15.11 13.89
C THR A 44 11.98 15.20 15.41
N LYS A 45 11.79 14.06 16.10
CA LYS A 45 11.50 13.98 17.54
C LYS A 45 12.74 13.67 18.38
N TYR A 46 13.69 12.90 17.84
CA TYR A 46 14.91 12.51 18.56
C TYR A 46 16.22 12.86 17.84
N PRO A 47 16.39 14.11 17.39
CA PRO A 47 17.57 14.51 16.62
C PRO A 47 18.88 14.37 17.41
N GLU A 48 18.83 14.28 18.74
CA GLU A 48 19.97 14.03 19.61
C GLU A 48 20.67 12.69 19.35
N TYR A 49 19.99 11.70 18.76
CA TYR A 49 20.59 10.41 18.41
C TYR A 49 21.34 10.42 17.06
N LEU A 50 21.05 11.38 16.19
CA LEU A 50 21.65 11.47 14.84
C LEU A 50 23.18 11.44 14.83
N PRO A 51 23.92 12.12 15.72
CA PRO A 51 25.39 12.07 15.71
C PRO A 51 25.99 10.68 15.94
N GLY A 52 25.24 9.76 16.58
CA GLY A 52 25.67 8.38 16.83
C GLY A 52 25.36 7.41 15.69
N ILE A 53 24.50 7.82 14.75
CA ILE A 53 24.01 6.96 13.66
C ILE A 53 24.95 7.04 12.47
N LYS A 54 25.51 5.90 12.08
CA LYS A 54 26.50 5.77 11.00
C LYS A 54 25.86 5.71 9.61
N GLY A 55 24.59 5.38 9.54
CA GLY A 55 23.82 5.37 8.31
C GLY A 55 22.52 4.59 8.44
N LEU A 56 21.77 4.58 7.35
CA LEU A 56 20.52 3.85 7.24
C LEU A 56 20.41 3.09 5.91
N SER A 57 19.59 2.05 5.88
CA SER A 57 19.18 1.36 4.66
C SER A 57 17.65 1.34 4.57
N GLU A 58 17.12 1.82 3.45
CA GLU A 58 15.67 1.91 3.21
C GLU A 58 15.25 1.00 2.07
N GLU A 59 14.25 0.19 2.35
CA GLU A 59 13.80 -0.90 1.49
C GLU A 59 12.72 -0.49 0.48
N THR A 60 11.88 0.50 0.77
CA THR A 60 10.68 0.76 -0.04
C THR A 60 10.80 1.96 -0.96
N THR A 61 10.02 1.93 -2.04
CA THR A 61 9.89 3.08 -2.96
C THR A 61 9.44 4.35 -2.22
N THR A 62 8.52 4.23 -1.26
CA THR A 62 7.97 5.36 -0.50
C THR A 62 9.00 5.98 0.44
N GLY A 63 9.68 5.15 1.25
CA GLY A 63 10.74 5.62 2.12
C GLY A 63 11.91 6.21 1.32
N VAL A 64 12.31 5.59 0.21
CA VAL A 64 13.34 6.14 -0.69
C VAL A 64 12.95 7.50 -1.25
N HIS A 65 11.69 7.68 -1.66
CA HIS A 65 11.20 8.96 -2.14
C HIS A 65 11.29 10.03 -1.04
N ASN A 66 10.96 9.68 0.21
CA ASN A 66 11.12 10.57 1.35
C ASN A 66 12.59 10.92 1.61
N LEU A 67 13.51 9.96 1.56
CA LEU A 67 14.95 10.21 1.67
C LEU A 67 15.46 11.18 0.60
N TYR A 68 15.04 11.04 -0.65
CA TYR A 68 15.38 12.00 -1.71
C TYR A 68 14.82 13.40 -1.45
N LYS A 69 13.59 13.52 -0.93
CA LYS A 69 13.01 14.81 -0.50
C LYS A 69 13.86 15.45 0.61
N MET A 70 14.21 14.67 1.63
CA MET A 70 15.04 15.13 2.75
C MET A 70 16.44 15.53 2.29
N MET A 71 17.06 14.75 1.40
CA MET A 71 18.37 15.05 0.81
C MET A 71 18.33 16.36 0.02
N LYS A 72 17.36 16.53 -0.88
CA LYS A 72 17.19 17.76 -1.68
C LYS A 72 16.94 18.99 -0.79
N ALA A 73 16.27 18.82 0.34
CA ALA A 73 16.02 19.88 1.32
C ALA A 73 17.19 20.13 2.29
N GLY A 74 18.31 19.37 2.21
CA GLY A 74 19.42 19.46 3.17
C GLY A 74 19.07 18.99 4.59
N LYS A 75 17.98 18.24 4.73
CA LYS A 75 17.44 17.75 6.01
C LYS A 75 17.93 16.34 6.36
N LEU A 76 18.33 15.53 5.39
CA LEU A 76 18.90 14.20 5.65
C LEU A 76 20.26 14.35 6.34
N LYS A 77 20.39 13.85 7.58
CA LYS A 77 21.57 14.08 8.43
C LYS A 77 22.54 12.91 8.50
N VAL A 78 22.16 11.75 7.98
CA VAL A 78 22.97 10.53 7.97
C VAL A 78 23.01 9.96 6.55
N PRO A 79 24.08 9.23 6.17
CA PRO A 79 24.12 8.57 4.87
C PRO A 79 23.05 7.48 4.77
N ALA A 80 22.48 7.31 3.58
CA ALA A 80 21.38 6.40 3.33
C ALA A 80 21.67 5.51 2.11
N PHE A 81 21.44 4.20 2.26
CA PHE A 81 21.36 3.27 1.15
C PHE A 81 19.93 3.16 0.66
N ASN A 82 19.72 3.48 -0.61
CA ASN A 82 18.53 3.11 -1.36
C ASN A 82 18.67 1.63 -1.74
N VAL A 83 18.08 0.74 -0.93
CA VAL A 83 18.08 -0.70 -1.19
C VAL A 83 17.02 -1.04 -2.23
N ASN A 84 15.88 -0.34 -2.21
CA ASN A 84 14.75 -0.55 -3.12
C ASN A 84 15.18 -0.63 -4.59
N ASP A 85 16.01 0.31 -5.04
CA ASP A 85 16.39 0.43 -6.46
C ASP A 85 17.49 -0.56 -6.87
N SER A 86 17.93 -1.43 -5.96
CA SER A 86 18.68 -2.63 -6.35
C SER A 86 17.81 -3.48 -7.28
N VAL A 87 18.40 -3.96 -8.38
CA VAL A 87 17.66 -4.77 -9.37
C VAL A 87 17.06 -6.02 -8.74
N THR A 88 17.81 -6.68 -7.86
CA THR A 88 17.36 -7.88 -7.13
C THR A 88 16.30 -7.61 -6.07
N LYS A 89 16.01 -6.34 -5.76
CA LYS A 89 14.91 -5.91 -4.90
C LYS A 89 13.73 -5.50 -5.78
N SER A 90 13.80 -4.31 -6.40
CA SER A 90 12.70 -3.74 -7.20
C SER A 90 12.11 -4.68 -8.25
N LYS A 91 12.93 -5.43 -9.00
CA LYS A 91 12.44 -6.31 -10.08
C LYS A 91 12.03 -7.71 -9.61
N PHE A 92 12.23 -8.04 -8.33
CA PHE A 92 11.85 -9.33 -7.77
C PHE A 92 10.79 -9.19 -6.70
N ASP A 93 11.08 -8.46 -5.64
CA ASP A 93 10.20 -8.25 -4.50
C ASP A 93 8.91 -7.53 -4.94
N ASN A 94 9.03 -6.29 -5.42
CA ASN A 94 7.86 -5.50 -5.83
C ASN A 94 7.06 -6.17 -6.96
N LEU A 95 7.71 -6.91 -7.86
CA LEU A 95 7.06 -7.53 -9.02
C LEU A 95 6.53 -8.94 -8.71
N TYR A 96 7.43 -9.89 -8.43
CA TYR A 96 7.07 -11.29 -8.24
C TYR A 96 6.46 -11.54 -6.88
N GLY A 97 6.95 -10.85 -5.85
CA GLY A 97 6.33 -10.91 -4.53
C GLY A 97 4.85 -10.51 -4.62
N CYS A 98 4.54 -9.33 -5.15
CA CYS A 98 3.15 -8.87 -5.25
C CYS A 98 2.32 -9.74 -6.18
N ARG A 99 2.94 -10.38 -7.18
CA ARG A 99 2.26 -11.35 -8.04
C ARG A 99 1.79 -12.58 -7.27
N GLU A 100 2.59 -13.08 -6.33
CA GLU A 100 2.21 -14.23 -5.50
C GLU A 100 1.23 -13.84 -4.39
N SER A 101 1.47 -12.70 -3.71
CA SER A 101 0.80 -12.40 -2.44
C SER A 101 -0.48 -11.57 -2.56
N LEU A 102 -0.70 -10.80 -3.63
CA LEU A 102 -1.91 -10.00 -3.79
C LEU A 102 -3.17 -10.87 -3.76
N THR A 103 -3.23 -11.87 -4.65
CA THR A 103 -4.43 -12.72 -4.76
C THR A 103 -4.58 -13.63 -3.56
N ASP A 104 -3.50 -13.97 -2.86
CA ASP A 104 -3.58 -14.68 -1.58
C ASP A 104 -4.31 -13.83 -0.54
N GLY A 105 -3.92 -12.56 -0.37
CA GLY A 105 -4.61 -11.61 0.52
C GLY A 105 -6.09 -11.46 0.20
N ILE A 106 -6.44 -11.22 -1.08
CA ILE A 106 -7.84 -11.09 -1.51
C ILE A 106 -8.63 -12.39 -1.24
N LYS A 107 -8.04 -13.55 -1.54
CA LYS A 107 -8.71 -14.85 -1.36
C LYS A 107 -8.91 -15.20 0.10
N ARG A 108 -7.90 -15.07 0.97
CA ARG A 108 -8.09 -15.32 2.41
C ARG A 108 -9.10 -14.38 3.03
N ALA A 109 -9.17 -13.14 2.54
CA ALA A 109 -10.15 -12.17 3.02
C ALA A 109 -11.59 -12.52 2.60
N THR A 110 -11.80 -12.92 1.34
CA THR A 110 -13.15 -12.91 0.74
C THR A 110 -13.61 -14.22 0.12
N ASP A 111 -12.72 -15.20 -0.06
CA ASP A 111 -12.94 -16.46 -0.77
C ASP A 111 -13.52 -16.26 -2.20
N ILE A 112 -13.38 -15.06 -2.76
CA ILE A 112 -14.05 -14.66 -4.00
C ILE A 112 -13.49 -15.42 -5.21
N MET A 113 -14.39 -15.77 -6.12
CA MET A 113 -14.02 -16.20 -7.47
C MET A 113 -13.54 -14.99 -8.28
N LEU A 114 -12.26 -15.02 -8.68
CA LEU A 114 -11.61 -13.99 -9.50
C LEU A 114 -11.92 -14.13 -10.99
N ALA A 115 -12.07 -15.36 -11.49
CA ALA A 115 -12.30 -15.59 -12.91
C ALA A 115 -13.60 -14.91 -13.37
N GLY A 116 -13.53 -14.18 -14.49
CA GLY A 116 -14.65 -13.42 -15.04
C GLY A 116 -14.98 -12.11 -14.32
N LYS A 117 -14.34 -11.81 -13.18
CA LYS A 117 -14.47 -10.48 -12.53
C LYS A 117 -13.72 -9.42 -13.33
N THR A 118 -14.25 -8.20 -13.29
CA THR A 118 -13.49 -7.02 -13.73
C THR A 118 -12.66 -6.50 -12.57
N CYS A 119 -11.33 -6.57 -12.69
CA CYS A 119 -10.38 -6.15 -11.68
C CYS A 119 -9.67 -4.87 -12.14
N VAL A 120 -9.69 -3.83 -11.32
CA VAL A 120 -9.05 -2.55 -11.60
C VAL A 120 -7.78 -2.45 -10.78
N VAL A 121 -6.65 -2.21 -11.43
CA VAL A 121 -5.36 -1.95 -10.77
C VAL A 121 -4.97 -0.50 -11.04
N ALA A 122 -4.86 0.30 -9.98
CA ALA A 122 -4.44 1.69 -10.07
C ALA A 122 -2.93 1.80 -9.89
N GLY A 123 -2.25 2.29 -10.93
CA GLY A 123 -0.79 2.26 -11.04
C GLY A 123 -0.30 1.00 -11.75
N TYR A 124 0.72 1.17 -12.59
CA TYR A 124 1.34 0.10 -13.37
C TYR A 124 2.88 0.19 -13.30
N GLY A 125 3.39 0.57 -12.12
CA GLY A 125 4.79 0.38 -11.72
C GLY A 125 5.11 -1.11 -11.48
N ASP A 126 6.19 -1.42 -10.77
CA ASP A 126 6.59 -2.81 -10.54
C ASP A 126 5.53 -3.61 -9.75
N VAL A 127 4.95 -3.01 -8.69
CA VAL A 127 3.83 -3.58 -7.91
C VAL A 127 2.61 -3.80 -8.80
N GLY A 128 2.14 -2.76 -9.50
CA GLY A 128 1.00 -2.83 -10.40
C GLY A 128 1.14 -3.88 -11.51
N LYS A 129 2.35 -4.03 -12.07
CA LYS A 129 2.66 -5.09 -13.05
C LYS A 129 2.46 -6.49 -12.44
N GLY A 130 3.00 -6.73 -11.24
CA GLY A 130 2.86 -8.00 -10.53
C GLY A 130 1.40 -8.31 -10.19
N SER A 131 0.70 -7.32 -9.66
CA SER A 131 -0.72 -7.36 -9.33
C SER A 131 -1.58 -7.70 -10.55
N ALA A 132 -1.37 -7.02 -11.69
CA ALA A 132 -2.12 -7.25 -12.92
C ALA A 132 -1.86 -8.64 -13.52
N GLN A 133 -0.61 -9.12 -13.47
CA GLN A 133 -0.26 -10.48 -13.91
C GLN A 133 -1.00 -11.52 -13.07
N SER A 134 -1.00 -11.37 -11.75
CA SER A 134 -1.66 -12.28 -10.82
C SER A 134 -3.17 -12.37 -11.06
N LEU A 135 -3.85 -11.22 -11.10
CA LEU A 135 -5.30 -11.15 -11.34
C LEU A 135 -5.69 -11.76 -12.69
N ARG A 136 -4.90 -11.52 -13.75
CA ARG A 136 -5.13 -12.10 -15.08
C ARG A 136 -4.90 -13.61 -15.08
N ALA A 137 -3.89 -14.11 -14.38
CA ALA A 137 -3.60 -15.55 -14.29
C ALA A 137 -4.75 -16.34 -13.63
N PHE A 138 -5.49 -15.71 -12.71
CA PHE A 138 -6.73 -16.25 -12.14
C PHE A 138 -7.99 -16.03 -13.00
N GLY A 139 -7.84 -15.55 -14.24
CA GLY A 139 -8.94 -15.34 -15.18
C GLY A 139 -9.71 -14.03 -14.98
N GLY A 140 -9.19 -13.10 -14.19
CA GLY A 140 -9.76 -11.76 -14.04
C GLY A 140 -9.54 -10.90 -15.31
N ARG A 141 -10.55 -10.12 -15.69
CA ARG A 141 -10.43 -9.09 -16.73
C ARG A 141 -9.84 -7.84 -16.10
N VAL A 142 -8.57 -7.56 -16.39
CA VAL A 142 -7.83 -6.48 -15.74
C VAL A 142 -7.95 -5.17 -16.53
N ILE A 143 -8.31 -4.10 -15.82
CA ILE A 143 -8.28 -2.71 -16.26
C ILE A 143 -7.18 -2.00 -15.46
N ILE A 144 -6.40 -1.16 -16.12
CA ILE A 144 -5.33 -0.37 -15.51
C ILE A 144 -5.73 1.11 -15.51
N THR A 145 -5.40 1.82 -14.43
CA THR A 145 -5.35 3.29 -14.43
C THR A 145 -3.91 3.74 -14.26
N GLU A 146 -3.48 4.72 -15.06
CA GLU A 146 -2.10 5.22 -15.04
C GLU A 146 -2.03 6.70 -15.40
N ILE A 147 -1.07 7.38 -14.79
CA ILE A 147 -0.71 8.77 -15.10
C ILE A 147 0.56 8.84 -15.95
N ASP A 148 1.42 7.82 -15.88
CA ASP A 148 2.66 7.77 -16.66
C ASP A 148 2.36 7.16 -18.05
N PRO A 149 2.60 7.90 -19.15
CA PRO A 149 2.29 7.41 -20.49
C PRO A 149 3.13 6.20 -20.91
N ILE A 150 4.33 6.01 -20.36
CA ILE A 150 5.19 4.87 -20.64
C ILE A 150 4.63 3.61 -19.98
N ASN A 151 4.26 3.70 -18.69
CA ASN A 151 3.62 2.58 -18.00
C ASN A 151 2.25 2.25 -18.59
N ALA A 152 1.45 3.26 -18.94
CA ALA A 152 0.19 3.08 -19.65
C ALA A 152 0.40 2.33 -20.98
N LEU A 153 1.39 2.75 -21.78
CA LEU A 153 1.70 2.07 -23.04
C LEU A 153 2.12 0.62 -22.79
N GLN A 154 2.96 0.34 -21.79
CA GLN A 154 3.31 -1.04 -21.40
C GLN A 154 2.07 -1.86 -21.06
N ALA A 155 1.13 -1.32 -20.27
CA ALA A 155 -0.11 -2.00 -19.93
C ALA A 155 -0.93 -2.36 -21.18
N THR A 156 -1.05 -1.43 -22.14
CA THR A 156 -1.76 -1.71 -23.39
C THR A 156 -1.07 -2.79 -24.24
N MET A 157 0.27 -2.84 -24.25
CA MET A 157 1.03 -3.86 -25.00
C MET A 157 0.87 -5.27 -24.43
N GLU A 158 0.61 -5.39 -23.13
CA GLU A 158 0.22 -6.66 -22.50
C GLU A 158 -1.27 -7.01 -22.78
N GLY A 159 -2.04 -6.11 -23.38
CA GLY A 159 -3.45 -6.31 -23.71
C GLY A 159 -4.43 -5.93 -22.60
N TYR A 160 -4.01 -5.09 -21.64
CA TYR A 160 -4.91 -4.52 -20.65
C TYR A 160 -5.65 -3.28 -21.20
N GLU A 161 -6.91 -3.10 -20.81
CA GLU A 161 -7.63 -1.84 -21.01
C GLU A 161 -7.01 -0.79 -20.08
N VAL A 162 -6.65 0.39 -20.61
CA VAL A 162 -6.18 1.53 -19.81
C VAL A 162 -7.23 2.62 -19.86
N THR A 163 -7.69 3.09 -18.69
CA THR A 163 -8.67 4.18 -18.56
C THR A 163 -8.47 4.96 -17.25
N THR A 164 -9.33 5.92 -16.95
CA THR A 164 -9.35 6.68 -15.70
C THR A 164 -10.13 5.94 -14.61
N MET A 165 -9.91 6.32 -13.34
CA MET A 165 -10.64 5.71 -12.22
C MET A 165 -12.13 6.03 -12.27
N GLU A 166 -12.51 7.20 -12.79
CA GLU A 166 -13.90 7.63 -12.93
C GLU A 166 -14.71 6.73 -13.85
N GLU A 167 -14.09 6.20 -14.91
CA GLU A 167 -14.70 5.22 -15.82
C GLU A 167 -14.59 3.79 -15.27
N ALA A 168 -13.45 3.44 -14.66
CA ALA A 168 -13.21 2.12 -14.13
C ALA A 168 -14.13 1.80 -12.93
N ALA A 169 -14.47 2.79 -12.10
CA ALA A 169 -15.34 2.64 -10.94
C ALA A 169 -16.72 2.02 -11.25
N GLU A 170 -17.29 2.35 -12.41
CA GLU A 170 -18.61 1.83 -12.84
C GLU A 170 -18.55 0.37 -13.36
N LYS A 171 -17.37 -0.04 -13.83
CA LYS A 171 -17.13 -1.34 -14.47
C LYS A 171 -16.55 -2.37 -13.49
N GLY A 172 -15.72 -1.92 -12.55
CA GLY A 172 -14.93 -2.75 -11.65
C GLY A 172 -15.77 -3.50 -10.61
N GLN A 173 -15.19 -4.58 -10.11
CA GLN A 173 -15.71 -5.38 -9.00
C GLN A 173 -14.65 -5.63 -7.93
N ILE A 174 -13.37 -5.56 -8.31
CA ILE A 174 -12.22 -5.66 -7.42
C ILE A 174 -11.31 -4.49 -7.78
N PHE A 175 -10.93 -3.69 -6.80
CA PHE A 175 -10.09 -2.51 -6.96
C PHE A 175 -8.84 -2.66 -6.11
N VAL A 176 -7.67 -2.48 -6.74
CA VAL A 176 -6.36 -2.62 -6.11
C VAL A 176 -5.56 -1.35 -6.37
N THR A 177 -5.16 -0.63 -5.33
CA THR A 177 -4.27 0.54 -5.45
C THR A 177 -2.81 0.14 -5.26
N THR A 178 -1.92 0.64 -6.14
CA THR A 178 -0.50 0.26 -6.23
C THR A 178 0.43 1.44 -6.51
N THR A 179 -0.03 2.67 -6.22
CA THR A 179 0.57 3.89 -6.76
C THR A 179 1.65 4.51 -5.88
N GLY A 180 1.62 4.25 -4.57
CA GLY A 180 2.40 4.99 -3.58
C GLY A 180 2.01 6.48 -3.48
N CYS A 181 0.84 6.86 -4.00
CA CYS A 181 0.30 8.22 -3.96
C CYS A 181 -0.84 8.31 -2.93
N LYS A 182 -1.70 9.33 -3.04
CA LYS A 182 -2.84 9.54 -2.15
C LYS A 182 -4.09 9.86 -2.96
N ASP A 183 -5.26 9.65 -2.36
CA ASP A 183 -6.56 10.03 -2.93
C ASP A 183 -6.85 9.35 -4.29
N ILE A 184 -6.41 8.09 -4.47
CA ILE A 184 -6.61 7.34 -5.72
C ILE A 184 -8.05 6.86 -5.84
N ILE A 185 -8.60 6.35 -4.74
CA ILE A 185 -10.01 5.98 -4.64
C ILE A 185 -10.67 6.87 -3.59
N THR A 186 -11.61 7.70 -4.02
CA THR A 186 -12.26 8.72 -3.18
C THR A 186 -13.75 8.45 -3.01
N GLY A 187 -14.41 9.26 -2.17
CA GLY A 187 -15.87 9.28 -2.02
C GLY A 187 -16.65 9.27 -3.35
N ALA A 188 -16.18 10.03 -4.34
CA ALA A 188 -16.81 10.10 -5.66
C ALA A 188 -16.75 8.76 -6.43
N HIS A 189 -15.68 7.98 -6.23
CA HIS A 189 -15.50 6.67 -6.84
C HIS A 189 -16.37 5.62 -6.16
N PHE A 190 -16.42 5.59 -4.82
CA PHE A 190 -17.25 4.62 -4.08
C PHE A 190 -18.72 4.67 -4.49
N GLN A 191 -19.27 5.87 -4.68
CA GLN A 191 -20.67 6.08 -5.08
C GLN A 191 -21.02 5.48 -6.45
N LYS A 192 -20.02 5.25 -7.30
CA LYS A 192 -20.17 4.65 -8.63
C LYS A 192 -19.92 3.14 -8.66
N MET A 193 -19.32 2.59 -7.60
CA MET A 193 -18.99 1.18 -7.52
C MET A 193 -20.24 0.32 -7.39
N ARG A 194 -20.14 -0.90 -7.93
CA ARG A 194 -21.19 -1.91 -7.86
C ARG A 194 -21.35 -2.40 -6.43
N ASN A 195 -22.56 -2.83 -6.07
CA ASN A 195 -22.80 -3.45 -4.78
C ASN A 195 -21.85 -4.64 -4.53
N ASP A 196 -21.27 -4.69 -3.34
CA ASP A 196 -20.26 -5.66 -2.89
C ASP A 196 -18.98 -5.66 -3.73
N SER A 197 -18.58 -4.50 -4.24
CA SER A 197 -17.23 -4.32 -4.80
C SER A 197 -16.18 -4.47 -3.70
N ILE A 198 -15.09 -5.18 -4.01
CA ILE A 198 -13.95 -5.35 -3.10
C ILE A 198 -12.93 -4.26 -3.40
N VAL A 199 -12.46 -3.57 -2.37
CA VAL A 199 -11.45 -2.51 -2.48
C VAL A 199 -10.30 -2.84 -1.54
N CYS A 200 -9.08 -2.81 -2.06
CA CYS A 200 -7.88 -3.01 -1.27
C CYS A 200 -6.69 -2.23 -1.80
N ASN A 201 -5.67 -2.10 -0.96
CA ASN A 201 -4.43 -1.43 -1.26
C ASN A 201 -3.27 -2.42 -1.09
N ILE A 202 -2.28 -2.34 -1.98
CA ILE A 202 -0.99 -3.04 -1.82
C ILE A 202 0.19 -2.08 -2.04
N GLY A 203 -0.08 -0.79 -2.15
CA GLY A 203 0.91 0.26 -1.94
C GLY A 203 1.19 0.48 -0.46
N HIS A 204 2.14 1.35 -0.15
CA HIS A 204 2.79 1.38 1.16
C HIS A 204 1.90 1.94 2.29
N PHE A 205 1.21 3.07 2.07
CA PHE A 205 0.36 3.70 3.08
C PHE A 205 -1.13 3.56 2.73
N ASP A 206 -1.98 3.66 3.75
CA ASP A 206 -3.45 3.56 3.65
C ASP A 206 -4.11 4.74 2.92
N CYS A 207 -3.41 5.87 2.80
CA CYS A 207 -3.90 7.09 2.17
C CYS A 207 -4.19 7.00 0.65
N GLU A 208 -3.89 5.87 -0.02
CA GLU A 208 -4.32 5.64 -1.41
C GLU A 208 -5.85 5.54 -1.52
N ILE A 209 -6.52 5.11 -0.45
CA ILE A 209 -7.97 4.96 -0.37
C ILE A 209 -8.50 5.94 0.68
N ASP A 210 -9.54 6.69 0.35
CA ASP A 210 -10.18 7.62 1.27
C ASP A 210 -11.08 6.87 2.28
N VAL A 211 -10.46 6.14 3.19
CA VAL A 211 -11.14 5.39 4.27
C VAL A 211 -11.82 6.34 5.25
N SER A 212 -11.25 7.53 5.45
CA SER A 212 -11.82 8.58 6.30
C SER A 212 -13.23 8.97 5.83
N TRP A 213 -13.43 9.06 4.52
CA TRP A 213 -14.74 9.33 3.95
C TRP A 213 -15.71 8.17 4.19
N LEU A 214 -15.26 6.91 4.09
CA LEU A 214 -16.11 5.74 4.38
C LEU A 214 -16.57 5.76 5.85
N GLU A 215 -15.66 5.96 6.80
CA GLU A 215 -15.98 6.01 8.23
C GLU A 215 -16.93 7.16 8.57
N ALA A 216 -16.78 8.31 7.92
CA ALA A 216 -17.62 9.49 8.16
C ALA A 216 -19.01 9.40 7.51
N ASN A 217 -19.16 8.70 6.37
CA ASN A 217 -20.36 8.76 5.54
C ASN A 217 -21.13 7.44 5.40
N CYS A 218 -20.57 6.32 5.86
CA CYS A 218 -21.12 4.98 5.64
C CYS A 218 -21.31 4.24 6.96
N LYS A 219 -22.18 3.21 6.96
CA LYS A 219 -22.30 2.33 8.13
C LYS A 219 -21.34 1.16 7.98
N LYS A 220 -20.39 1.03 8.91
CA LYS A 220 -19.42 -0.07 8.97
C LYS A 220 -20.00 -1.29 9.67
N VAL A 221 -19.83 -2.45 9.07
CA VAL A 221 -20.03 -3.77 9.69
C VAL A 221 -18.73 -4.54 9.55
N ASN A 222 -18.10 -4.87 10.68
CA ASN A 222 -16.94 -5.76 10.67
C ASN A 222 -17.41 -7.18 10.38
N ILE A 223 -16.86 -7.80 9.33
CA ILE A 223 -17.20 -9.17 8.92
C ILE A 223 -16.30 -10.17 9.65
N LYS A 224 -15.00 -9.89 9.65
CA LYS A 224 -13.95 -10.61 10.36
C LYS A 224 -12.72 -9.70 10.48
N PRO A 225 -11.65 -10.09 11.20
CA PRO A 225 -10.43 -9.28 11.26
C PRO A 225 -9.96 -8.89 9.86
N GLN A 226 -9.71 -7.59 9.66
CA GLN A 226 -9.21 -7.02 8.40
C GLN A 226 -10.19 -7.10 7.20
N VAL A 227 -11.48 -7.35 7.45
CA VAL A 227 -12.52 -7.33 6.42
C VAL A 227 -13.76 -6.59 6.94
N ASP A 228 -14.01 -5.43 6.36
CA ASP A 228 -15.13 -4.57 6.73
C ASP A 228 -16.05 -4.38 5.54
N ARG A 229 -17.35 -4.27 5.82
CA ARG A 229 -18.37 -3.96 4.84
C ARG A 229 -19.02 -2.62 5.17
N TYR A 230 -18.98 -1.69 4.24
CA TYR A 230 -19.54 -0.35 4.38
C TYR A 230 -20.82 -0.23 3.55
N GLU A 231 -21.94 0.11 4.20
CA GLU A 231 -23.19 0.50 3.52
C GLU A 231 -23.10 1.98 3.11
N LEU A 232 -23.08 2.24 1.81
CA LEU A 232 -23.00 3.58 1.22
C LEU A 232 -24.37 4.30 1.29
N PRO A 233 -24.40 5.64 1.20
CA PRO A 233 -25.65 6.42 1.15
C PRO A 233 -26.64 6.02 0.03
N ASN A 234 -26.14 5.43 -1.06
CA ASN A 234 -26.96 4.96 -2.18
C ASN A 234 -27.51 3.53 -1.98
N GLY A 235 -27.21 2.88 -0.85
CA GLY A 235 -27.64 1.52 -0.49
C GLY A 235 -26.74 0.40 -1.03
N ASN A 236 -25.76 0.69 -1.89
CA ASN A 236 -24.73 -0.28 -2.27
C ASN A 236 -23.75 -0.49 -1.13
N HIS A 237 -23.02 -1.61 -1.17
CA HIS A 237 -21.98 -1.92 -0.21
C HIS A 237 -20.60 -1.99 -0.85
N ILE A 238 -19.58 -1.65 -0.05
CA ILE A 238 -18.17 -1.85 -0.37
C ILE A 238 -17.57 -2.79 0.66
N ILE A 239 -16.77 -3.75 0.21
CA ILE A 239 -15.95 -4.61 1.07
C ILE A 239 -14.53 -4.03 1.05
N LEU A 240 -14.10 -3.44 2.15
CA LEU A 240 -12.75 -2.90 2.32
C LEU A 240 -11.87 -3.95 3.01
N LEU A 241 -10.67 -4.15 2.48
CA LEU A 241 -9.69 -5.07 3.05
C LEU A 241 -8.61 -4.30 3.81
N ALA A 242 -8.23 -4.85 4.96
CA ALA A 242 -7.17 -4.35 5.85
C ALA A 242 -7.28 -2.86 6.20
N GLU A 243 -8.52 -2.33 6.26
CA GLU A 243 -8.79 -0.92 6.55
C GLU A 243 -8.02 0.04 5.61
N GLY A 244 -7.74 -0.39 4.38
CA GLY A 244 -6.97 0.39 3.40
C GLY A 244 -5.45 0.23 3.48
N ARG A 245 -4.90 -0.51 4.46
CA ARG A 245 -3.47 -0.86 4.54
C ARG A 245 -3.10 -2.00 3.59
N LEU A 246 -1.82 -2.40 3.59
CA LEU A 246 -1.27 -3.46 2.72
C LEU A 246 -2.04 -4.79 2.86
N VAL A 247 -2.82 -5.14 1.83
CA VAL A 247 -3.70 -6.33 1.84
C VAL A 247 -2.94 -7.66 1.89
N ASN A 248 -1.79 -7.75 1.25
CA ASN A 248 -0.97 -8.96 1.22
C ASN A 248 -0.38 -9.30 2.61
N LEU A 249 -0.13 -8.30 3.45
CA LEU A 249 0.38 -8.47 4.82
C LEU A 249 -0.78 -8.52 5.83
N GLY A 250 -1.76 -7.63 5.68
CA GLY A 250 -2.92 -7.53 6.57
C GLY A 250 -3.84 -8.76 6.49
N CYS A 251 -4.14 -9.22 5.27
CA CYS A 251 -5.05 -10.34 5.02
C CYS A 251 -4.34 -11.67 4.72
N ALA A 252 -3.02 -11.65 4.46
CA ALA A 252 -2.21 -12.87 4.26
C ALA A 252 -0.89 -12.79 5.04
N MET A 253 0.23 -13.18 4.43
CA MET A 253 1.54 -13.36 5.09
C MET A 253 2.69 -12.63 4.36
N GLY A 254 2.39 -11.75 3.41
CA GLY A 254 3.42 -11.11 2.58
C GLY A 254 3.96 -12.02 1.48
N HIS A 255 5.16 -11.72 1.02
CA HIS A 255 5.89 -12.47 -0.02
C HIS A 255 6.50 -13.77 0.50
#